data_AF-A0A8T6RMT7-F1
#
_entry.id   AF-A0A8T6RMT7-F1
#
_cell.length_a   1.000
_cell.length_b   1.000
_cell.length_c   1.000
_cell.angle_alpha   90.00
_cell.angle_beta   90.00
_cell.angle_gamma   90.00
#
_symmetry.space_group_name_H-M   'P 1'
#
loop_
_entity.id
_entity.type
_entity.pdbx_description
1 polymer ?
#
loop_
_entity_poly.entity_id
_entity_poly.type
_entity_poly.pdbx_seq_one_letter_code
_entity_poly.pdbx_strand_id
1 'polypeptide(L)'
;MKMIDEKIKNISNSMNGPIKKGQKVMKLIFLVHLYVYIAVNLLLLGINFVGWQGFAWFPLPLIGWGIGIALHYALYKFSISRKVKIMDAIFILHFITYALVNLLLIYVNISNLWENFNFWFLLPLFGWGIGIIIHLTVNQLSKSKGKTVSEMSFILHLVAYGIVNFFLLYINISMFWLSQYLWFLYPLVLWGIGIIFHAITAKIIINRKLSGIGLTRLVNKMLLITNIAYYSCVNLALLFLGILVIPQVYTGTLFMWPILIALHAIYIGLFHYFERIVVSFKAVIFHATIYAASYIAAFIRPPVLNSFTINWMIFGALIWAIAIAIHLVLAIIWERSEHNLKVLNRSVFLVHLFAYVITMITLIILNLTTFTGPLWSIVAAFGWLVGLGEHYVLYLCYEKEKLQKINARGILKISTYIHITAYVLVGILLIWINLNLGGFLWFIIAMVGWGIGLGPHLIINNLVNKK
;
A
#
# COMPACT_ATOMS: atom_id res chain seq x y z
N MET A 1 29.46 49.75 -2.04
CA MET A 1 29.49 48.39 -1.44
C MET A 1 28.19 48.01 -0.76
N LYS A 2 27.71 48.69 0.30
CA LYS A 2 26.44 48.35 1.00
C LYS A 2 25.22 48.13 0.09
N MET A 3 25.03 48.99 -0.93
CA MET A 3 23.90 48.88 -1.86
C MET A 3 23.98 47.64 -2.79
N ILE A 4 25.18 47.13 -3.05
CA ILE A 4 25.40 45.91 -3.86
C ILE A 4 25.14 44.68 -2.99
N ASP A 5 25.62 44.68 -1.74
CA ASP A 5 25.41 43.59 -0.78
C ASP A 5 23.94 43.40 -0.45
N GLU A 6 23.19 44.49 -0.32
CA GLU A 6 21.75 44.45 -0.03
C GLU A 6 20.94 43.92 -1.23
N LYS A 7 21.36 44.26 -2.45
CA LYS A 7 20.77 43.74 -3.69
C LYS A 7 21.05 42.24 -3.86
N ILE A 8 22.27 41.78 -3.55
CA ILE A 8 22.65 40.36 -3.56
C ILE A 8 21.87 39.58 -2.48
N LYS A 9 21.69 40.15 -1.29
CA LYS A 9 20.91 39.53 -0.20
C LYS A 9 19.42 39.41 -0.55
N ASN A 10 18.84 40.42 -1.19
CA ASN A 10 17.44 40.37 -1.64
C ASN A 10 17.23 39.40 -2.81
N ILE A 11 18.20 39.28 -3.73
CA ILE A 11 18.19 38.26 -4.78
C ILE A 11 18.32 36.85 -4.18
N SER A 12 19.23 36.64 -3.22
CA SER A 12 19.37 35.37 -2.51
C SER A 12 18.09 34.97 -1.76
N ASN A 13 17.48 35.92 -1.03
CA ASN A 13 16.25 35.68 -0.27
C ASN A 13 15.04 35.39 -1.16
N SER A 14 14.92 36.07 -2.31
CA SER A 14 13.83 35.82 -3.28
C SER A 14 14.00 34.49 -4.04
N MET A 15 15.24 34.06 -4.30
CA MET A 15 15.52 32.76 -4.92
C MET A 15 15.36 31.57 -3.94
N ASN A 16 15.51 31.81 -2.63
CA ASN A 16 15.53 30.76 -1.61
C ASN A 16 14.18 30.08 -1.35
N GLY A 17 13.04 30.69 -1.70
CA GLY A 17 11.71 30.12 -1.43
C GLY A 17 11.29 29.00 -2.41
N PRO A 18 11.17 29.28 -3.72
CA PRO A 18 10.67 28.32 -4.70
C PRO A 18 11.67 27.19 -5.00
N ILE A 19 12.97 27.51 -5.07
CA ILE A 19 14.03 26.56 -5.42
C ILE A 19 14.18 25.48 -4.33
N LYS A 20 14.18 25.87 -3.05
CA LYS A 20 14.23 24.92 -1.93
C LYS A 20 12.99 24.02 -1.87
N LYS A 21 11.82 24.51 -2.30
CA LYS A 21 10.60 23.69 -2.37
C LYS A 21 10.69 22.64 -3.48
N GLY A 22 11.18 23.02 -4.66
CA GLY A 22 11.42 22.08 -5.77
C GLY A 22 12.43 20.98 -5.42
N GLN A 23 13.55 21.35 -4.78
CA GLN A 23 14.56 20.39 -4.31
C GLN A 23 14.01 19.38 -3.31
N LYS A 24 13.16 19.82 -2.35
CA LYS A 24 12.53 18.91 -1.38
C LYS A 24 11.62 17.90 -2.06
N VAL A 25 10.87 18.32 -3.08
CA VAL A 25 10.00 17.43 -3.86
C VAL A 25 10.84 16.43 -4.67
N MET A 26 11.89 16.87 -5.37
CA MET A 26 12.76 15.96 -6.12
C MET A 26 13.51 14.97 -5.23
N LYS A 27 13.97 15.42 -4.06
CA LYS A 27 14.56 14.52 -3.05
C LYS A 27 13.56 13.45 -2.63
N LEU A 28 12.31 13.84 -2.36
CA LEU A 28 11.26 12.88 -2.00
C LEU A 28 10.98 11.89 -3.12
N ILE A 29 10.84 12.36 -4.36
CA ILE A 29 10.63 11.49 -5.55
C ILE A 29 11.78 10.48 -5.68
N PHE A 30 13.03 10.95 -5.60
CA PHE A 30 14.20 10.08 -5.64
C PHE A 30 14.18 9.04 -4.52
N LEU A 31 13.90 9.44 -3.27
CA LEU A 31 13.86 8.53 -2.13
C LEU A 31 12.78 7.46 -2.30
N VAL A 32 11.60 7.83 -2.80
CA VAL A 32 10.53 6.86 -3.10
C VAL A 32 10.99 5.84 -4.14
N HIS A 33 11.59 6.29 -5.24
CA HIS A 33 12.08 5.38 -6.28
C HIS A 33 13.22 4.49 -5.79
N LEU A 34 14.17 5.05 -5.03
CA LEU A 34 15.27 4.30 -4.43
C LEU A 34 14.75 3.20 -3.50
N TYR A 35 13.76 3.53 -2.67
CA TYR A 35 13.17 2.58 -1.76
C TYR A 35 12.42 1.47 -2.48
N VAL A 36 11.60 1.80 -3.50
CA VAL A 36 10.93 0.81 -4.35
C VAL A 36 11.95 -0.07 -5.08
N TYR A 37 13.02 0.52 -5.61
CA TYR A 37 14.10 -0.19 -6.27
C TYR A 37 14.76 -1.21 -5.34
N ILE A 38 15.13 -0.82 -4.12
CA ILE A 38 15.74 -1.73 -3.13
C ILE A 38 14.76 -2.85 -2.78
N ALA A 39 13.50 -2.51 -2.45
CA ALA A 39 12.51 -3.50 -2.04
C ALA A 39 12.22 -4.52 -3.14
N VAL A 40 12.00 -4.07 -4.37
CA VAL A 40 11.73 -4.95 -5.52
C VAL A 40 12.96 -5.81 -5.84
N ASN A 41 14.18 -5.26 -5.84
CA ASN A 41 15.36 -6.05 -6.16
C ASN A 41 15.72 -7.07 -5.08
N LEU A 42 15.50 -6.77 -3.80
CA LEU A 42 15.63 -7.78 -2.73
C LEU A 42 14.61 -8.90 -2.89
N LEU A 43 13.38 -8.58 -3.28
CA LEU A 43 12.36 -9.58 -3.59
C LEU A 43 12.77 -10.44 -4.80
N LEU A 44 13.20 -9.82 -5.90
CA LEU A 44 13.63 -10.55 -7.10
C LEU A 44 14.88 -11.40 -6.86
N LEU A 45 15.81 -10.93 -6.04
CA LEU A 45 16.95 -11.71 -5.54
C LEU A 45 16.47 -12.96 -4.79
N GLY A 46 15.53 -12.79 -3.87
CA GLY A 46 14.94 -13.90 -3.12
C GLY A 46 14.22 -14.90 -4.01
N ILE A 47 13.42 -14.44 -4.98
CA ILE A 47 12.74 -15.29 -5.96
C ILE A 47 13.77 -16.03 -6.82
N ASN A 48 14.83 -15.37 -7.27
CA ASN A 48 15.87 -16.00 -8.10
C ASN A 48 16.64 -17.10 -7.33
N PHE A 49 16.96 -16.88 -6.05
CA PHE A 49 17.64 -17.91 -5.24
C PHE A 49 16.73 -19.09 -4.89
N VAL A 50 15.44 -18.86 -4.62
CA VAL A 50 14.50 -19.96 -4.32
C VAL A 50 14.10 -20.73 -5.57
N GLY A 51 13.85 -20.02 -6.68
CA GLY A 51 13.53 -20.61 -7.97
C GLY A 51 14.77 -20.97 -8.79
N TRP A 52 15.94 -21.17 -8.16
CA TRP A 52 17.21 -21.30 -8.86
C TRP A 52 17.22 -22.49 -9.81
N GLN A 53 17.43 -22.23 -11.10
CA GLN A 53 17.60 -23.25 -12.15
C GLN A 53 18.98 -23.16 -12.82
N GLY A 54 20.01 -22.69 -12.10
CA GLY A 54 21.36 -22.55 -12.64
C GLY A 54 21.68 -21.18 -13.25
N PHE A 55 20.70 -20.26 -13.35
CA PHE A 55 20.89 -18.94 -13.93
C PHE A 55 20.46 -17.81 -12.99
N ALA A 56 21.41 -16.94 -12.63
CA ALA A 56 21.17 -15.73 -11.84
C ALA A 56 20.56 -14.63 -12.72
N TRP A 57 19.24 -14.59 -12.86
CA TRP A 57 18.58 -13.56 -13.67
C TRP A 57 18.38 -12.24 -12.91
N PHE A 58 18.44 -12.22 -11.57
CA PHE A 58 18.23 -11.00 -10.77
C PHE A 58 19.20 -9.82 -11.06
N PRO A 59 20.45 -10.00 -11.52
CA PRO A 59 21.32 -8.89 -11.86
C PRO A 59 20.76 -8.04 -13.03
N LEU A 60 19.94 -8.63 -13.90
CA LEU A 60 19.33 -7.92 -15.03
C LEU A 60 18.38 -6.79 -14.57
N PRO A 61 17.33 -7.04 -13.75
CA PRO A 61 16.50 -5.97 -13.21
C PRO A 61 17.27 -5.04 -12.28
N LEU A 62 18.27 -5.55 -11.53
CA LEU A 62 19.11 -4.73 -10.65
C LEU A 62 19.87 -3.66 -11.44
N ILE A 63 20.61 -4.07 -12.48
CA ILE A 63 21.37 -3.13 -13.30
C ILE A 63 20.43 -2.25 -14.12
N GLY A 64 19.41 -2.84 -14.75
CA GLY A 64 18.46 -2.10 -15.60
C GLY A 64 17.73 -0.99 -14.84
N TRP A 65 17.22 -1.26 -13.64
CA TRP A 65 16.56 -0.25 -12.82
C TRP A 65 17.57 0.67 -12.12
N GLY A 66 18.78 0.17 -11.82
CA GLY A 66 19.85 0.94 -11.20
C GLY A 66 20.26 2.14 -12.04
N ILE A 67 20.25 2.00 -13.37
CA ILE A 67 20.44 3.12 -14.32
C ILE A 67 19.37 4.19 -14.11
N GLY A 68 18.10 3.81 -14.05
CA GLY A 68 16.99 4.74 -13.80
C GLY A 68 17.13 5.48 -12.46
N ILE A 69 17.55 4.80 -11.40
CA ILE A 69 17.81 5.40 -10.09
C ILE A 69 18.99 6.38 -10.13
N ALA A 70 20.09 6.02 -10.78
CA ALA A 70 21.24 6.90 -10.93
C ALA A 70 20.87 8.19 -11.67
N LEU A 71 20.04 8.06 -12.69
CA LEU A 71 19.49 9.18 -13.45
C LEU A 71 18.54 10.07 -12.63
N HIS A 72 17.66 9.48 -11.82
CA HIS A 72 16.83 10.24 -10.86
C HIS A 72 17.67 10.98 -9.81
N TYR A 73 18.74 10.35 -9.31
CA TYR A 73 19.69 10.99 -8.41
C TYR A 73 20.40 12.17 -9.09
N ALA A 74 20.86 11.99 -10.33
CA ALA A 74 21.48 13.05 -11.12
C ALA A 74 20.50 14.22 -11.32
N LEU A 75 19.24 13.95 -11.69
CA LEU A 75 18.22 15.01 -11.78
C LEU A 75 18.01 15.71 -10.43
N TYR A 76 17.90 14.98 -9.32
CA TYR A 76 17.80 15.58 -7.99
C TYR A 76 18.98 16.52 -7.69
N LYS A 77 20.21 16.10 -8.00
CA LYS A 77 21.44 16.83 -7.71
C LYS A 77 21.67 18.01 -8.65
N PHE A 78 21.33 17.87 -9.93
CA PHE A 78 21.65 18.85 -10.99
C PHE A 78 20.46 19.71 -11.45
N SER A 79 19.21 19.38 -11.07
CA SER A 79 18.00 20.18 -11.39
C SER A 79 17.95 21.55 -10.66
N ILE A 80 19.09 22.04 -10.15
CA ILE A 80 19.23 23.26 -9.37
C ILE A 80 19.50 24.48 -10.26
N SER A 81 19.92 24.32 -11.52
CA SER A 81 20.52 25.46 -12.28
C SER A 81 19.80 25.94 -13.55
N ARG A 82 18.75 25.28 -14.05
CA ARG A 82 18.11 25.70 -15.32
C ARG A 82 16.59 25.75 -15.25
N LYS A 83 15.99 26.73 -15.94
CA LYS A 83 14.55 26.90 -16.24
C LYS A 83 13.95 25.76 -17.08
N VAL A 84 14.52 24.55 -17.03
CA VAL A 84 13.92 23.39 -17.70
C VAL A 84 12.66 23.04 -16.93
N LYS A 85 11.53 22.93 -17.63
CA LYS A 85 10.28 22.45 -17.04
C LYS A 85 10.55 21.04 -16.52
N ILE A 86 10.56 20.87 -15.20
CA ILE A 86 11.00 19.63 -14.55
C ILE A 86 10.30 18.37 -15.08
N MET A 87 9.05 18.51 -15.50
CA MET A 87 8.26 17.45 -16.11
C MET A 87 8.79 17.00 -17.48
N ASP A 88 9.33 17.91 -18.28
CA ASP A 88 9.98 17.58 -19.55
C ASP A 88 11.26 16.78 -19.30
N ALA A 89 12.07 17.20 -18.32
CA ALA A 89 13.28 16.47 -17.95
C ALA A 89 12.98 15.07 -17.43
N ILE A 90 11.97 14.93 -16.56
CA ILE A 90 11.51 13.63 -16.06
C ILE A 90 11.05 12.74 -17.23
N PHE A 91 10.21 13.25 -18.13
CA PHE A 91 9.73 12.47 -19.27
C PHE A 91 10.87 12.02 -20.19
N ILE A 92 11.76 12.94 -20.58
CA ILE A 92 12.92 12.65 -21.43
C ILE A 92 13.79 11.56 -20.80
N LEU A 93 14.01 11.63 -19.48
CA LEU A 93 14.80 10.64 -18.75
C LEU A 93 14.20 9.23 -18.85
N HIS A 94 12.90 9.10 -18.59
CA HIS A 94 12.23 7.81 -18.66
C HIS A 94 12.20 7.29 -20.10
N PHE A 95 11.96 8.18 -21.07
CA PHE A 95 11.94 7.82 -22.49
C PHE A 95 13.31 7.29 -22.97
N ILE A 96 14.41 7.97 -22.63
CA ILE A 96 15.76 7.52 -22.97
C ILE A 96 16.06 6.17 -22.30
N THR A 97 15.74 6.04 -21.00
CA THR A 97 15.96 4.78 -20.27
C THR A 97 15.17 3.63 -20.89
N TYR A 98 13.90 3.86 -21.22
CA TYR A 98 13.05 2.91 -21.91
C TYR A 98 13.63 2.49 -23.27
N ALA A 99 14.07 3.45 -24.09
CA ALA A 99 14.65 3.15 -25.40
C ALA A 99 15.94 2.33 -25.26
N LEU A 100 16.87 2.75 -24.40
CA LEU A 100 18.15 2.06 -24.23
C LEU A 100 17.97 0.63 -23.70
N VAL A 101 17.14 0.44 -22.68
CA VAL A 101 16.92 -0.91 -22.14
C VAL A 101 16.20 -1.80 -23.14
N ASN A 102 15.19 -1.29 -23.87
CA ASN A 102 14.51 -2.12 -24.86
C ASN A 102 15.40 -2.46 -26.06
N LEU A 103 16.27 -1.55 -26.50
CA LEU A 103 17.28 -1.88 -27.52
C LEU A 103 18.23 -3.00 -27.04
N LEU A 104 18.66 -2.95 -25.77
CA LEU A 104 19.45 -4.02 -25.17
C LEU A 104 18.67 -5.35 -25.12
N LEU A 105 17.42 -5.34 -24.68
CA LEU A 105 16.60 -6.56 -24.60
C LEU A 105 16.30 -7.14 -25.99
N ILE A 106 16.07 -6.28 -26.99
CA ILE A 106 15.96 -6.69 -28.40
C ILE A 106 17.24 -7.37 -28.86
N TYR A 107 18.41 -6.75 -28.60
CA TYR A 107 19.70 -7.33 -28.96
C TYR A 107 19.92 -8.70 -28.31
N VAL A 108 19.71 -8.80 -26.99
CA VAL A 108 19.85 -10.07 -26.24
C VAL A 108 18.85 -11.11 -26.74
N ASN A 109 17.63 -10.72 -27.08
CA ASN A 109 16.66 -11.68 -27.59
C ASN A 109 17.07 -12.17 -28.99
N ILE A 110 17.49 -11.27 -29.88
CA ILE A 110 17.91 -11.60 -31.25
C ILE A 110 19.17 -12.47 -31.26
N SER A 111 20.14 -12.18 -30.40
CA SER A 111 21.37 -12.98 -30.31
C SER A 111 21.14 -14.42 -29.88
N ASN A 112 20.03 -14.68 -29.17
CA ASN A 112 19.62 -16.01 -28.68
C ASN A 112 18.52 -16.67 -29.54
N LEU A 113 18.11 -16.05 -30.67
CA LEU A 113 17.00 -16.56 -31.50
C LEU A 113 17.27 -17.95 -32.10
N TRP A 114 18.54 -18.34 -32.23
CA TRP A 114 18.94 -19.61 -32.84
C TRP A 114 18.45 -20.83 -32.07
N GLU A 115 18.19 -20.70 -30.77
CA GLU A 115 17.78 -21.83 -29.92
C GLU A 115 16.27 -21.89 -29.70
N ASN A 116 15.58 -20.75 -29.71
CA ASN A 116 14.14 -20.68 -29.52
C ASN A 116 13.57 -19.43 -30.23
N PHE A 117 12.68 -19.62 -31.21
CA PHE A 117 11.91 -18.55 -31.86
C PHE A 117 10.89 -17.93 -30.89
N ASN A 118 11.36 -17.22 -29.87
CA ASN A 118 10.52 -16.57 -28.88
C ASN A 118 10.92 -15.10 -28.72
N PHE A 119 10.02 -14.18 -29.07
CA PHE A 119 10.20 -12.73 -28.99
C PHE A 119 9.80 -12.19 -27.60
N TRP A 120 10.40 -12.75 -26.54
CA TRP A 120 10.09 -12.36 -25.17
C TRP A 120 10.35 -10.87 -24.88
N PHE A 121 11.21 -10.19 -25.66
CA PHE A 121 11.46 -8.74 -25.52
C PHE A 121 10.18 -7.89 -25.70
N LEU A 122 9.15 -8.42 -26.38
CA LEU A 122 7.87 -7.72 -26.57
C LEU A 122 7.18 -7.45 -25.22
N LEU A 123 7.32 -8.34 -24.24
CA LEU A 123 6.70 -8.17 -22.92
C LEU A 123 7.21 -6.91 -22.18
N PRO A 124 8.52 -6.72 -21.95
CA PRO A 124 9.03 -5.49 -21.35
C PRO A 124 8.84 -4.27 -22.25
N LEU A 125 8.92 -4.42 -23.59
CA LEU A 125 8.67 -3.33 -24.53
C LEU A 125 7.27 -2.75 -24.35
N PHE A 126 6.25 -3.60 -24.44
CA PHE A 126 4.88 -3.14 -24.28
C PHE A 126 4.60 -2.74 -22.82
N GLY A 127 4.98 -3.57 -21.85
CA GLY A 127 4.73 -3.30 -20.43
C GLY A 127 5.31 -1.98 -19.95
N TRP A 128 6.57 -1.67 -20.32
CA TRP A 128 7.19 -0.39 -19.96
C TRP A 128 6.72 0.75 -20.86
N GLY A 129 6.32 0.44 -22.11
CA GLY A 129 5.73 1.40 -23.03
C GLY A 129 4.46 2.04 -22.47
N ILE A 130 3.66 1.27 -21.71
CA ILE A 130 2.52 1.80 -20.94
C ILE A 130 2.98 2.92 -20.00
N GLY A 131 4.04 2.69 -19.23
CA GLY A 131 4.60 3.67 -18.30
C GLY A 131 5.06 4.95 -19.01
N ILE A 132 5.71 4.83 -20.16
CA ILE A 132 6.11 5.98 -20.99
C ILE A 132 4.91 6.78 -21.48
N ILE A 133 3.86 6.11 -21.96
CA ILE A 133 2.64 6.79 -22.40
C ILE A 133 1.97 7.51 -21.24
N ILE A 134 1.95 6.91 -20.04
CA ILE A 134 1.47 7.58 -18.82
C ILE A 134 2.30 8.83 -18.53
N HIS A 135 3.64 8.75 -18.52
CA HIS A 135 4.50 9.91 -18.28
C HIS A 135 4.32 11.01 -19.33
N LEU A 136 4.18 10.65 -20.61
CA LEU A 136 3.86 11.60 -21.68
C LEU A 136 2.53 12.29 -21.42
N THR A 137 1.51 11.52 -21.06
CA THR A 137 0.17 12.01 -20.75
C THR A 137 0.21 12.98 -19.57
N VAL A 138 0.88 12.63 -18.47
CA VAL A 138 1.09 13.53 -17.32
C VAL A 138 1.77 14.82 -17.77
N ASN A 139 2.84 14.71 -18.57
CA ASN A 139 3.59 15.88 -19.04
C ASN A 139 2.71 16.82 -19.87
N GLN A 140 1.94 16.29 -20.83
CA GLN A 140 1.01 17.09 -21.64
C GLN A 140 -0.11 17.72 -20.81
N LEU A 141 -0.71 16.95 -19.91
CA LEU A 141 -1.76 17.45 -19.01
C LEU A 141 -1.24 18.54 -18.08
N SER A 142 -0.01 18.44 -17.59
CA SER A 142 0.61 19.47 -16.75
C SER A 142 0.80 20.80 -17.48
N LYS A 143 0.87 20.78 -18.81
CA LYS A 143 0.97 21.98 -19.67
C LYS A 143 -0.40 22.54 -20.05
N SER A 144 -1.47 21.75 -19.95
CA SER A 144 -2.81 22.19 -20.28
C SER A 144 -3.34 23.20 -19.25
N LYS A 145 -3.77 24.37 -19.70
CA LYS A 145 -4.41 25.36 -18.83
C LYS A 145 -5.86 24.93 -18.56
N GLY A 146 -6.33 25.15 -17.34
CA GLY A 146 -7.74 24.97 -16.98
C GLY A 146 -8.15 23.54 -16.61
N LYS A 147 -7.23 22.56 -16.63
CA LYS A 147 -7.51 21.21 -16.12
C LYS A 147 -7.33 21.13 -14.61
N THR A 148 -8.31 20.56 -13.93
CA THR A 148 -8.25 20.25 -12.50
C THR A 148 -7.45 18.97 -12.27
N VAL A 149 -6.92 18.79 -11.05
CA VAL A 149 -6.20 17.56 -10.66
C VAL A 149 -7.10 16.32 -10.84
N SER A 150 -8.40 16.45 -10.59
CA SER A 150 -9.38 15.38 -10.77
C SER A 150 -9.51 14.95 -12.24
N GLU A 151 -9.61 15.92 -13.17
CA GLU A 151 -9.63 15.61 -14.61
C GLU A 151 -8.34 14.95 -15.07
N MET A 152 -7.19 15.45 -14.60
CA MET A 152 -5.90 14.85 -14.94
C MET A 152 -5.81 13.41 -14.45
N SER A 153 -6.20 13.17 -13.19
CA SER A 153 -6.25 11.82 -12.61
C SER A 153 -7.16 10.90 -13.44
N PHE A 154 -8.36 11.38 -13.83
CA PHE A 154 -9.29 10.59 -14.63
C PHE A 154 -8.70 10.21 -15.99
N ILE A 155 -8.12 11.17 -16.72
CA ILE A 155 -7.49 10.92 -18.02
C ILE A 155 -6.36 9.90 -17.89
N LEU A 156 -5.53 9.99 -16.85
CA LEU A 156 -4.44 9.05 -16.62
C LEU A 156 -4.93 7.63 -16.40
N HIS A 157 -5.97 7.44 -15.57
CA HIS A 157 -6.54 6.13 -15.34
C HIS A 157 -7.22 5.58 -16.60
N LEU A 158 -7.90 6.42 -17.38
CA LEU A 158 -8.53 6.02 -18.65
C LEU A 158 -7.50 5.57 -19.68
N VAL A 159 -6.39 6.30 -19.82
CA VAL A 159 -5.28 5.93 -20.71
C VAL A 159 -4.64 4.61 -20.25
N ALA A 160 -4.32 4.49 -18.96
CA ALA A 160 -3.77 3.25 -18.41
C ALA A 160 -4.70 2.06 -18.62
N TYR A 161 -6.00 2.24 -18.36
CA TYR A 161 -7.02 1.23 -18.59
C TYR A 161 -7.07 0.78 -20.06
N GLY A 162 -7.11 1.72 -21.00
CA GLY A 162 -7.16 1.40 -22.43
C GLY A 162 -5.93 0.61 -22.89
N ILE A 163 -4.73 1.06 -22.52
CA ILE A 163 -3.48 0.42 -22.98
C ILE A 163 -3.29 -0.96 -22.34
N VAL A 164 -3.55 -1.10 -21.03
CA VAL A 164 -3.43 -2.39 -20.35
C VAL A 164 -4.39 -3.42 -20.95
N ASN A 165 -5.64 -3.03 -21.22
CA ASN A 165 -6.61 -3.93 -21.85
C ASN A 165 -6.22 -4.31 -23.28
N PHE A 166 -5.72 -3.36 -24.07
CA PHE A 166 -5.23 -3.64 -25.42
C PHE A 166 -4.02 -4.60 -25.39
N PHE A 167 -3.09 -4.39 -24.47
CA PHE A 167 -1.92 -5.26 -24.31
C PHE A 167 -2.31 -6.67 -23.87
N LEU A 168 -3.21 -6.81 -22.89
CA LEU A 168 -3.69 -8.11 -22.47
C LEU A 168 -4.51 -8.81 -23.55
N LEU A 169 -5.29 -8.07 -24.35
CA LEU A 169 -5.97 -8.61 -25.52
C LEU A 169 -4.96 -9.16 -26.54
N TYR A 170 -3.88 -8.42 -26.79
CA TYR A 170 -2.79 -8.89 -27.65
C TYR A 170 -2.12 -10.16 -27.11
N ILE A 171 -1.80 -10.23 -25.81
CA ILE A 171 -1.30 -11.45 -25.17
C ILE A 171 -2.30 -12.59 -25.37
N ASN A 172 -3.58 -12.33 -25.15
CA ASN A 172 -4.64 -13.32 -25.31
C ASN A 172 -4.74 -13.87 -26.73
N ILE A 173 -4.61 -13.03 -27.76
CA ILE A 173 -4.65 -13.45 -29.17
C ILE A 173 -3.34 -14.16 -29.57
N SER A 174 -2.19 -13.64 -29.15
CA SER A 174 -0.87 -14.20 -29.51
C SER A 174 -0.55 -15.51 -28.80
N MET A 175 -1.05 -15.68 -27.56
CA MET A 175 -0.89 -16.89 -26.75
C MET A 175 -2.18 -17.71 -26.68
N PHE A 176 -3.13 -17.49 -27.60
CA PHE A 176 -4.46 -18.10 -27.57
C PHE A 176 -4.41 -19.63 -27.44
N TRP A 177 -3.44 -20.26 -28.10
CA TRP A 177 -3.24 -21.72 -28.04
C TRP A 177 -2.80 -22.24 -26.67
N LEU A 178 -2.19 -21.40 -25.84
CA LEU A 178 -1.68 -21.76 -24.51
C LEU A 178 -2.65 -21.40 -23.38
N SER A 179 -3.57 -20.46 -23.63
CA SER A 179 -4.46 -19.90 -22.61
C SER A 179 -5.91 -19.99 -23.05
N GLN A 180 -6.63 -20.98 -22.54
CA GLN A 180 -8.10 -21.05 -22.69
C GLN A 180 -8.83 -19.90 -21.96
N TYR A 181 -8.12 -19.10 -21.17
CA TYR A 181 -8.69 -18.01 -20.39
C TYR A 181 -8.54 -16.66 -21.09
N LEU A 182 -9.64 -15.90 -21.15
CA LEU A 182 -9.68 -14.52 -21.66
C LEU A 182 -9.23 -13.51 -20.58
N TRP A 183 -7.94 -13.51 -20.23
CA TRP A 183 -7.38 -12.70 -19.13
C TRP A 183 -7.68 -11.20 -19.24
N PHE A 184 -7.76 -10.66 -20.46
CA PHE A 184 -8.10 -9.24 -20.65
C PHE A 184 -9.52 -8.88 -20.16
N LEU A 185 -10.47 -9.83 -20.11
CA LEU A 185 -11.83 -9.55 -19.64
C LEU A 185 -11.87 -9.14 -18.17
N TYR A 186 -10.94 -9.63 -17.34
CA TYR A 186 -10.89 -9.31 -15.91
C TYR A 186 -10.65 -7.81 -15.68
N PRO A 187 -9.54 -7.20 -16.13
CA PRO A 187 -9.37 -5.76 -16.00
C PRO A 187 -10.39 -4.99 -16.83
N LEU A 188 -10.82 -5.48 -18.00
CA LEU A 188 -11.83 -4.78 -18.81
C LEU A 188 -13.11 -4.54 -18.02
N VAL A 189 -13.67 -5.60 -17.43
CA VAL A 189 -14.91 -5.49 -16.66
C VAL A 189 -14.65 -4.81 -15.31
N LEU A 190 -13.67 -5.30 -14.54
CA LEU A 190 -13.48 -4.87 -13.16
C LEU A 190 -12.90 -3.46 -13.05
N TRP A 191 -11.87 -3.13 -13.84
CA TRP A 191 -11.36 -1.75 -13.86
C TRP A 191 -12.32 -0.83 -14.62
N GLY A 192 -13.06 -1.33 -15.61
CA GLY A 192 -14.04 -0.54 -16.35
C GLY A 192 -15.09 0.08 -15.43
N ILE A 193 -15.57 -0.69 -14.45
CA ILE A 193 -16.46 -0.19 -13.38
C ILE A 193 -15.78 0.94 -12.61
N GLY A 194 -14.53 0.74 -12.18
CA GLY A 194 -13.74 1.76 -11.48
C GLY A 194 -13.58 3.05 -12.29
N ILE A 195 -13.35 2.95 -13.60
CA ILE A 195 -13.26 4.09 -14.52
C ILE A 195 -14.60 4.84 -14.59
N ILE A 196 -15.73 4.14 -14.69
CA ILE A 196 -17.06 4.75 -14.70
C ILE A 196 -17.29 5.55 -13.41
N PHE A 197 -17.00 4.97 -12.24
CA PHE A 197 -17.13 5.66 -10.96
C PHE A 197 -16.19 6.85 -10.83
N HIS A 198 -14.95 6.72 -11.32
CA HIS A 198 -14.00 7.83 -11.32
C HIS A 198 -14.48 8.97 -12.22
N ALA A 199 -15.07 8.68 -13.39
CA ALA A 199 -15.69 9.67 -14.28
C ALA A 199 -16.84 10.42 -13.59
N ILE A 200 -17.77 9.67 -12.97
CA ILE A 200 -18.91 10.23 -12.23
C ILE A 200 -18.42 11.12 -11.09
N THR A 201 -17.47 10.61 -10.29
CA THR A 201 -16.89 11.32 -9.14
C THR A 201 -16.19 12.59 -9.58
N ALA A 202 -15.35 12.52 -10.62
CA ALA A 202 -14.66 13.67 -11.18
C ALA A 202 -15.66 14.74 -11.64
N LYS A 203 -16.70 14.35 -12.39
CA LYS A 203 -17.76 15.25 -12.85
C LYS A 203 -18.50 15.93 -11.69
N ILE A 204 -18.84 15.20 -10.63
CA ILE A 204 -19.51 15.77 -9.46
C ILE A 204 -18.59 16.75 -8.71
N ILE A 205 -17.32 16.39 -8.49
CA ILE A 205 -16.35 17.25 -7.82
C ILE A 205 -16.19 18.57 -8.57
N ILE A 206 -16.05 18.51 -9.90
CA ILE A 206 -15.89 19.68 -10.77
C ILE A 206 -17.15 20.55 -10.72
N ASN A 207 -18.32 19.96 -10.99
CA ASN A 207 -19.57 20.71 -11.08
C ASN A 207 -19.98 21.38 -9.77
N ARG A 208 -19.71 20.72 -8.63
CA ARG A 208 -20.08 21.23 -7.31
C ARG A 208 -18.97 22.00 -6.60
N LYS A 209 -17.78 22.15 -7.23
CA LYS A 209 -16.58 22.77 -6.64
C LYS A 209 -16.28 22.25 -5.23
N LEU A 210 -16.47 20.95 -5.01
CA LEU A 210 -16.36 20.37 -3.66
C LEU A 210 -14.92 20.40 -3.15
N SER A 211 -14.74 20.83 -1.91
CA SER A 211 -13.46 20.80 -1.19
C SER A 211 -13.68 20.42 0.28
N GLY A 212 -12.60 20.05 0.97
CA GLY A 212 -12.63 19.73 2.40
C GLY A 212 -13.59 18.58 2.75
N ILE A 213 -14.43 18.80 3.77
CA ILE A 213 -15.34 17.78 4.34
C ILE A 213 -16.37 17.28 3.29
N GLY A 214 -16.85 18.16 2.42
CA GLY A 214 -17.80 17.79 1.36
C GLY A 214 -17.21 16.81 0.34
N LEU A 215 -15.91 16.97 0.03
CA LEU A 215 -15.17 16.05 -0.83
C LEU A 215 -14.99 14.69 -0.15
N THR A 216 -14.59 14.66 1.12
CA THR A 216 -14.43 13.41 1.87
C THR A 216 -15.74 12.62 1.97
N ARG A 217 -16.86 13.31 2.24
CA ARG A 217 -18.20 12.67 2.29
C ARG A 217 -18.58 12.07 0.93
N LEU A 218 -18.31 12.77 -0.18
CA LEU A 218 -18.56 12.25 -1.52
C LEU A 218 -17.69 11.04 -1.85
N VAL A 219 -16.37 11.12 -1.59
CA VAL A 219 -15.43 10.03 -1.85
C VAL A 219 -15.84 8.77 -1.08
N ASN A 220 -16.22 8.89 0.20
CA ASN A 220 -16.66 7.74 0.99
C ASN A 220 -17.95 7.11 0.45
N LYS A 221 -18.92 7.92 0.00
CA LYS A 221 -20.14 7.41 -0.65
C LYS A 221 -19.82 6.70 -1.96
N MET A 222 -18.96 7.28 -2.80
CA MET A 222 -18.59 6.69 -4.08
C MET A 222 -17.77 5.42 -3.91
N LEU A 223 -16.89 5.36 -2.90
CA LEU A 223 -16.14 4.16 -2.56
C LEU A 223 -17.08 3.01 -2.18
N LEU A 224 -18.11 3.27 -1.38
CA LEU A 224 -19.13 2.27 -1.05
C LEU A 224 -19.84 1.77 -2.29
N ILE A 225 -20.33 2.68 -3.15
CA ILE A 225 -21.06 2.28 -4.36
C ILE A 225 -20.14 1.50 -5.31
N THR A 226 -18.88 1.92 -5.43
CA THR A 226 -17.87 1.21 -6.24
C THR A 226 -17.63 -0.19 -5.71
N ASN A 227 -17.51 -0.36 -4.39
CA ASN A 227 -17.35 -1.68 -3.77
C ASN A 227 -18.58 -2.57 -3.99
N ILE A 228 -19.79 -2.02 -3.87
CA ILE A 228 -21.04 -2.75 -4.17
C ILE A 228 -21.08 -3.17 -5.63
N ALA A 229 -20.80 -2.26 -6.57
CA ALA A 229 -20.82 -2.56 -8.00
C ALA A 229 -19.74 -3.57 -8.40
N TYR A 230 -18.51 -3.38 -7.91
CA TYR A 230 -17.40 -4.33 -8.09
C TYR A 230 -17.81 -5.72 -7.60
N TYR A 231 -18.38 -5.80 -6.39
CA TYR A 231 -18.84 -7.06 -5.84
C TYR A 231 -19.91 -7.73 -6.71
N SER A 232 -20.97 -6.99 -7.07
CA SER A 232 -22.04 -7.54 -7.91
C SER A 232 -21.50 -8.06 -9.24
N CYS A 233 -20.59 -7.32 -9.88
CA CYS A 233 -19.99 -7.73 -11.14
C CYS A 233 -19.03 -8.92 -11.00
N VAL A 234 -18.23 -9.00 -9.93
CA VAL A 234 -17.38 -10.18 -9.65
C VAL A 234 -18.27 -11.42 -9.47
N ASN A 235 -19.35 -11.33 -8.69
CA ASN A 235 -20.21 -12.50 -8.47
C ASN A 235 -20.98 -12.92 -9.71
N LEU A 236 -21.49 -11.96 -10.50
CA LEU A 236 -22.08 -12.26 -11.78
C LEU A 236 -21.05 -12.89 -12.72
N ALA A 237 -19.82 -12.36 -12.80
CA ALA A 237 -18.76 -12.95 -13.61
C ALA A 237 -18.42 -14.38 -13.14
N LEU A 238 -18.28 -14.61 -11.83
CA LEU A 238 -18.04 -15.96 -11.28
C LEU A 238 -19.21 -16.93 -11.59
N LEU A 239 -20.45 -16.44 -11.55
CA LEU A 239 -21.66 -17.19 -11.90
C LEU A 239 -21.70 -17.54 -13.39
N PHE A 240 -21.43 -16.57 -14.27
CA PHE A 240 -21.50 -16.72 -15.73
C PHE A 240 -20.30 -17.47 -16.32
N LEU A 241 -19.10 -17.30 -15.76
CA LEU A 241 -17.89 -18.00 -16.23
C LEU A 241 -17.86 -19.46 -15.78
N GLY A 242 -18.88 -19.95 -15.07
CA GLY A 242 -18.97 -21.35 -14.66
C GLY A 242 -17.75 -21.78 -13.83
N ILE A 243 -17.16 -20.88 -13.02
CA ILE A 243 -16.06 -21.20 -12.11
C ILE A 243 -16.65 -22.01 -10.94
N LEU A 244 -17.07 -23.24 -11.27
CA LEU A 244 -17.51 -24.33 -10.42
C LEU A 244 -16.32 -25.18 -9.94
N VAL A 245 -15.10 -24.87 -10.38
CA VAL A 245 -13.96 -25.80 -10.23
C VAL A 245 -13.36 -25.79 -8.82
N ILE A 246 -13.66 -24.77 -7.98
CA ILE A 246 -13.26 -24.82 -6.56
C ILE A 246 -14.43 -24.40 -5.66
N PRO A 247 -15.33 -25.34 -5.30
CA PRO A 247 -16.45 -25.10 -4.39
C PRO A 247 -16.03 -24.45 -3.05
N GLN A 248 -14.78 -24.65 -2.62
CA GLN A 248 -14.25 -24.04 -1.40
C GLN A 248 -13.92 -22.54 -1.56
N VAL A 249 -13.61 -22.04 -2.75
CA VAL A 249 -13.40 -20.60 -2.96
C VAL A 249 -14.75 -19.90 -3.07
N TYR A 250 -15.67 -20.48 -3.83
CA TYR A 250 -17.00 -19.94 -4.10
C TYR A 250 -17.81 -19.66 -2.81
N THR A 251 -17.82 -20.63 -1.87
CA THR A 251 -18.52 -20.49 -0.59
C THR A 251 -17.86 -19.48 0.36
N GLY A 252 -16.55 -19.28 0.31
CA GLY A 252 -15.88 -18.27 1.15
C GLY A 252 -16.20 -16.85 0.69
N THR A 253 -16.15 -16.62 -0.62
CA THR A 253 -16.40 -15.30 -1.21
C THR A 253 -17.86 -14.86 -1.13
N LEU A 254 -18.84 -15.74 -1.39
CA LEU A 254 -20.25 -15.36 -1.40
C LEU A 254 -20.79 -14.92 -0.03
N PHE A 255 -20.24 -15.43 1.08
CA PHE A 255 -20.69 -15.06 2.43
C PHE A 255 -19.89 -13.90 3.05
N MET A 256 -18.57 -13.85 2.83
CA MET A 256 -17.71 -12.84 3.48
C MET A 256 -17.94 -11.44 2.92
N TRP A 257 -18.23 -11.32 1.62
CA TRP A 257 -18.27 -10.02 0.95
C TRP A 257 -19.59 -9.24 1.14
N PRO A 258 -20.82 -9.84 1.12
CA PRO A 258 -22.05 -9.13 1.50
C PRO A 258 -21.97 -8.58 2.91
N ILE A 259 -21.34 -9.34 3.79
CA ILE A 259 -21.02 -8.95 5.15
C ILE A 259 -20.11 -7.72 5.12
N LEU A 260 -18.95 -7.77 4.46
CA LEU A 260 -18.02 -6.62 4.35
C LEU A 260 -18.69 -5.35 3.77
N ILE A 261 -19.64 -5.52 2.86
CA ILE A 261 -20.46 -4.43 2.28
C ILE A 261 -21.43 -3.86 3.32
N ALA A 262 -22.19 -4.70 4.01
CA ALA A 262 -23.10 -4.28 5.08
C ALA A 262 -22.35 -3.53 6.18
N LEU A 263 -21.14 -3.98 6.49
CA LEU A 263 -20.25 -3.36 7.47
C LEU A 263 -19.72 -2.01 7.02
N HIS A 264 -19.30 -1.89 5.76
CA HIS A 264 -18.93 -0.61 5.17
C HIS A 264 -20.11 0.37 5.17
N ALA A 265 -21.33 -0.11 4.89
CA ALA A 265 -22.54 0.70 4.95
C ALA A 265 -22.85 1.17 6.37
N ILE A 266 -22.76 0.27 7.38
CA ILE A 266 -22.90 0.60 8.81
C ILE A 266 -21.86 1.64 9.22
N TYR A 267 -20.59 1.46 8.83
CA TYR A 267 -19.54 2.42 9.14
C TYR A 267 -19.76 3.80 8.54
N ILE A 268 -20.23 3.86 7.28
CA ILE A 268 -20.59 5.12 6.64
C ILE A 268 -21.76 5.77 7.37
N GLY A 269 -22.75 4.98 7.81
CA GLY A 269 -23.84 5.42 8.68
C GLY A 269 -23.33 6.00 10.00
N LEU A 270 -22.48 5.28 10.72
CA LEU A 270 -21.85 5.73 11.96
C LEU A 270 -21.04 7.02 11.75
N PHE A 271 -20.32 7.11 10.63
CA PHE A 271 -19.52 8.29 10.31
C PHE A 271 -20.38 9.52 9.99
N HIS A 272 -21.52 9.34 9.32
CA HIS A 272 -22.38 10.44 8.86
C HIS A 272 -23.44 10.88 9.87
N TYR A 273 -24.02 9.97 10.65
CA TYR A 273 -25.18 10.27 11.49
C TYR A 273 -24.85 10.50 12.96
N PHE A 274 -23.67 10.09 13.41
CA PHE A 274 -23.25 10.23 14.82
C PHE A 274 -22.04 11.14 14.94
N GLU A 275 -22.20 12.44 14.68
CA GLU A 275 -21.11 13.44 14.78
C GLU A 275 -20.48 13.49 16.18
N ARG A 276 -21.24 13.12 17.23
CA ARG A 276 -20.78 13.10 18.63
C ARG A 276 -19.85 11.94 18.99
N ILE A 277 -19.80 10.88 18.18
CA ILE A 277 -18.92 9.74 18.47
C ILE A 277 -17.51 10.06 17.94
N VAL A 278 -16.52 9.99 18.83
CA VAL A 278 -15.11 10.22 18.47
C VAL A 278 -14.68 9.21 17.40
N VAL A 279 -13.86 9.66 16.44
CA VAL A 279 -13.45 8.88 15.26
C VAL A 279 -12.84 7.53 15.64
N SER A 280 -12.08 7.48 16.75
CA SER A 280 -11.51 6.25 17.31
C SER A 280 -12.58 5.22 17.68
N PHE A 281 -13.65 5.65 18.35
CA PHE A 281 -14.74 4.77 18.76
C PHE A 281 -15.55 4.25 17.55
N LYS A 282 -15.74 5.08 16.52
CA LYS A 282 -16.34 4.63 15.24
C LYS A 282 -15.50 3.56 14.56
N ALA A 283 -14.18 3.69 14.58
CA ALA A 283 -13.27 2.70 14.03
C ALA A 283 -13.32 1.37 14.82
N VAL A 284 -13.45 1.44 16.16
CA VAL A 284 -13.63 0.25 17.01
C VAL A 284 -14.93 -0.48 16.69
N ILE A 285 -16.05 0.24 16.58
CA ILE A 285 -17.34 -0.35 16.21
C ILE A 285 -17.25 -1.01 14.83
N PHE A 286 -16.60 -0.35 13.86
CA PHE A 286 -16.43 -0.92 12.53
C PHE A 286 -15.65 -2.24 12.53
N HIS A 287 -14.50 -2.27 13.21
CA HIS A 287 -13.70 -3.48 13.34
C HIS A 287 -14.48 -4.57 14.06
N ALA A 288 -15.10 -4.28 15.22
CA ALA A 288 -15.90 -5.22 15.97
C ALA A 288 -17.03 -5.84 15.11
N THR A 289 -17.71 -5.01 14.32
CA THR A 289 -18.77 -5.48 13.42
C THR A 289 -18.19 -6.35 12.29
N ILE A 290 -17.03 -5.96 11.70
CA ILE A 290 -16.33 -6.77 10.66
C ILE A 290 -16.05 -8.17 11.16
N TYR A 291 -15.57 -8.29 12.39
CA TYR A 291 -15.25 -9.57 12.96
C TYR A 291 -16.48 -10.37 13.32
N ALA A 292 -17.47 -9.78 14.00
CA ALA A 292 -18.72 -10.47 14.34
C ALA A 292 -19.34 -11.14 13.10
N ALA A 293 -19.36 -10.44 11.97
CA ALA A 293 -19.94 -10.96 10.77
C ALA A 293 -19.01 -11.95 10.02
N SER A 294 -17.68 -11.78 10.08
CA SER A 294 -16.72 -12.81 9.61
C SER A 294 -16.88 -14.13 10.38
N TYR A 295 -17.16 -14.05 11.68
CA TYR A 295 -17.46 -15.20 12.54
C TYR A 295 -18.79 -15.86 12.19
N ILE A 296 -19.85 -15.08 12.02
CA ILE A 296 -21.16 -15.59 11.61
C ILE A 296 -21.04 -16.32 10.25
N ALA A 297 -20.33 -15.74 9.27
CA ALA A 297 -20.10 -16.41 7.98
C ALA A 297 -19.36 -17.75 8.12
N ALA A 298 -18.37 -17.79 9.01
CA ALA A 298 -17.61 -19.01 9.25
C ALA A 298 -18.43 -20.07 10.02
N PHE A 299 -19.35 -19.67 10.90
CA PHE A 299 -20.29 -20.57 11.60
C PHE A 299 -21.41 -21.12 10.70
N ILE A 300 -21.86 -20.35 9.71
CA ILE A 300 -22.91 -20.75 8.76
C ILE A 300 -22.36 -21.71 7.68
N ARG A 301 -21.03 -21.81 7.55
CA ARG A 301 -20.40 -22.70 6.57
C ARG A 301 -20.65 -24.17 6.96
N PRO A 302 -21.14 -25.03 6.05
CA PRO A 302 -21.48 -26.44 6.35
C PRO A 302 -20.28 -27.23 6.93
N PRO A 303 -20.54 -28.33 7.67
CA PRO A 303 -19.62 -28.93 8.64
C PRO A 303 -18.51 -29.78 8.01
N VAL A 304 -17.74 -29.19 7.09
CA VAL A 304 -16.44 -29.71 6.64
C VAL A 304 -15.30 -29.05 7.44
N LEU A 305 -15.63 -28.38 8.53
CA LEU A 305 -14.65 -27.82 9.45
C LEU A 305 -14.21 -28.94 10.39
N ASN A 306 -13.05 -29.53 10.09
CA ASN A 306 -12.35 -30.35 11.06
C ASN A 306 -12.12 -29.54 12.36
N SER A 307 -11.92 -30.25 13.48
CA SER A 307 -11.66 -29.64 14.81
C SER A 307 -10.57 -28.57 14.78
N PHE A 308 -9.61 -28.71 13.87
CA PHE A 308 -8.58 -27.70 13.59
C PHE A 308 -9.19 -26.33 13.23
N THR A 309 -10.15 -26.27 12.32
CA THR A 309 -10.69 -24.98 11.84
C THR A 309 -11.58 -24.29 12.89
N ILE A 310 -12.30 -25.06 13.72
CA ILE A 310 -13.10 -24.51 14.84
C ILE A 310 -12.19 -23.88 15.90
N ASN A 311 -11.06 -24.52 16.21
CA ASN A 311 -10.09 -23.99 17.17
C ASN A 311 -9.44 -22.68 16.68
N TRP A 312 -9.08 -22.60 15.39
CA TRP A 312 -8.56 -21.35 14.79
C TRP A 312 -9.58 -20.20 14.81
N MET A 313 -10.86 -20.52 14.64
CA MET A 313 -11.94 -19.53 14.77
C MET A 313 -12.03 -19.01 16.20
N ILE A 314 -12.22 -19.88 17.21
CA ILE A 314 -12.34 -19.45 18.62
C ILE A 314 -11.11 -18.65 19.05
N PHE A 315 -9.92 -19.08 18.60
CA PHE A 315 -8.66 -18.41 18.88
C PHE A 315 -8.57 -17.00 18.29
N GLY A 316 -8.94 -16.83 17.01
CA GLY A 316 -9.03 -15.51 16.42
C GLY A 316 -10.00 -14.61 17.20
N ALA A 317 -11.12 -15.14 17.70
CA ALA A 317 -12.15 -14.36 18.36
C ALA A 317 -11.63 -13.82 19.69
N LEU A 318 -10.89 -14.65 20.44
CA LEU A 318 -10.23 -14.28 21.68
C LEU A 318 -9.17 -13.19 21.46
N ILE A 319 -8.22 -13.40 20.54
CA ILE A 319 -7.17 -12.40 20.24
C ILE A 319 -7.79 -11.06 19.83
N TRP A 320 -8.85 -11.08 19.01
CA TRP A 320 -9.52 -9.86 18.55
C TRP A 320 -10.40 -9.21 19.61
N ALA A 321 -11.07 -9.98 20.48
CA ALA A 321 -11.79 -9.43 21.64
C ALA A 321 -10.85 -8.69 22.59
N ILE A 322 -9.65 -9.24 22.80
CA ILE A 322 -8.57 -8.60 23.56
C ILE A 322 -8.10 -7.32 22.86
N ALA A 323 -7.86 -7.36 21.55
CA ALA A 323 -7.46 -6.17 20.77
C ALA A 323 -8.52 -5.06 20.77
N ILE A 324 -9.81 -5.41 20.73
CA ILE A 324 -10.94 -4.48 20.85
C ILE A 324 -11.00 -3.88 22.25
N ALA A 325 -10.87 -4.68 23.31
CA ALA A 325 -10.83 -4.19 24.69
C ALA A 325 -9.67 -3.21 24.91
N ILE A 326 -8.49 -3.53 24.37
CA ILE A 326 -7.31 -2.65 24.32
C ILE A 326 -7.63 -1.33 23.62
N HIS A 327 -8.22 -1.35 22.43
CA HIS A 327 -8.57 -0.12 21.71
C HIS A 327 -9.63 0.70 22.45
N LEU A 328 -10.59 0.05 23.13
CA LEU A 328 -11.61 0.72 23.94
C LEU A 328 -10.97 1.44 25.14
N VAL A 329 -10.05 0.76 25.84
CA VAL A 329 -9.27 1.34 26.95
C VAL A 329 -8.42 2.52 26.46
N LEU A 330 -7.75 2.39 25.31
CA LEU A 330 -6.97 3.49 24.72
C LEU A 330 -7.85 4.68 24.34
N ALA A 331 -9.04 4.44 23.81
CA ALA A 331 -9.99 5.50 23.47
C ALA A 331 -10.47 6.24 24.73
N ILE A 332 -10.81 5.51 25.81
CA ILE A 332 -11.23 6.09 27.10
C ILE A 332 -10.08 6.88 27.75
N ILE A 333 -8.86 6.34 27.70
CA ILE A 333 -7.68 7.02 28.25
C ILE A 333 -7.38 8.28 27.42
N TRP A 334 -7.44 8.20 26.10
CA TRP A 334 -7.26 9.35 25.21
C TRP A 334 -8.21 10.48 25.58
N GLU A 335 -9.51 10.16 25.72
CA GLU A 335 -10.56 11.12 26.10
C GLU A 335 -10.35 11.72 27.50
N ARG A 336 -9.90 10.93 28.48
CA ARG A 336 -9.60 11.45 29.83
C ARG A 336 -8.27 12.21 29.92
N SER A 337 -7.38 12.05 28.95
CA SER A 337 -6.01 12.56 29.00
C SER A 337 -5.82 13.93 28.36
N GLU A 338 -6.91 14.66 28.05
CA GLU A 338 -6.91 15.89 27.21
C GLU A 338 -5.86 16.95 27.58
N HIS A 339 -5.21 16.89 28.74
CA HIS A 339 -4.12 17.79 29.14
C HIS A 339 -2.82 17.15 29.64
N ASN A 340 -2.63 15.83 29.55
CA ASN A 340 -1.39 15.19 30.02
C ASN A 340 -0.87 14.08 29.09
N LEU A 341 -0.11 14.50 28.07
CA LEU A 341 0.56 13.60 27.12
C LEU A 341 1.47 12.55 27.79
N LYS A 342 2.01 12.82 28.99
CA LYS A 342 2.84 11.86 29.74
C LYS A 342 2.01 10.66 30.22
N VAL A 343 0.79 10.93 30.71
CA VAL A 343 -0.17 9.89 31.10
C VAL A 343 -0.62 9.10 29.88
N LEU A 344 -0.91 9.79 28.77
CA LEU A 344 -1.31 9.12 27.53
C LEU A 344 -0.22 8.17 27.01
N ASN A 345 1.03 8.62 26.92
CA ASN A 345 2.10 7.79 26.37
C ASN A 345 2.42 6.58 27.25
N ARG A 346 2.41 6.76 28.59
CA ARG A 346 2.55 5.65 29.54
C ARG A 346 1.44 4.62 29.38
N SER A 347 0.20 5.08 29.24
CA SER A 347 -0.95 4.21 29.04
C SER A 347 -0.92 3.47 27.70
N VAL A 348 -0.54 4.14 26.61
CA VAL A 348 -0.36 3.50 25.30
C VAL A 348 0.67 2.38 25.39
N PHE A 349 1.81 2.64 26.03
CA PHE A 349 2.84 1.63 26.24
C PHE A 349 2.35 0.45 27.09
N LEU A 350 1.72 0.71 28.24
CA LEU A 350 1.20 -0.33 29.13
C LEU A 350 0.14 -1.20 28.45
N VAL A 351 -0.70 -0.60 27.63
CA VAL A 351 -1.71 -1.34 26.87
C VAL A 351 -1.08 -2.22 25.78
N HIS A 352 -0.05 -1.74 25.08
CA HIS A 352 0.69 -2.56 24.11
C HIS A 352 1.49 -3.68 24.79
N LEU A 353 2.07 -3.42 25.97
CA LEU A 353 2.73 -4.43 26.80
C LEU A 353 1.74 -5.52 27.26
N PHE A 354 0.55 -5.12 27.69
CA PHE A 354 -0.50 -6.05 28.07
C PHE A 354 -0.99 -6.88 26.88
N ALA A 355 -1.20 -6.23 25.72
CA ALA A 355 -1.52 -6.90 24.46
C ALA A 355 -0.48 -7.96 24.10
N TYR A 356 0.80 -7.56 24.17
CA TYR A 356 1.94 -8.43 23.93
C TYR A 356 1.89 -9.68 24.81
N VAL A 357 1.81 -9.50 26.14
CA VAL A 357 1.82 -10.61 27.10
C VAL A 357 0.66 -11.56 26.85
N ILE A 358 -0.55 -11.04 26.63
CA ILE A 358 -1.70 -11.90 26.37
C ILE A 358 -1.54 -12.65 25.05
N THR A 359 -1.13 -11.97 23.97
CA THR A 359 -0.88 -12.63 22.68
C THR A 359 0.18 -13.72 22.85
N MET A 360 1.23 -13.51 23.66
CA MET A 360 2.25 -14.53 23.91
C MET A 360 1.71 -15.76 24.64
N ILE A 361 0.99 -15.55 25.75
CA ILE A 361 0.34 -16.63 26.49
C ILE A 361 -0.58 -17.43 25.56
N THR A 362 -1.36 -16.71 24.74
CA THR A 362 -2.31 -17.28 23.79
C THR A 362 -1.60 -18.11 22.71
N LEU A 363 -0.51 -17.59 22.12
CA LEU A 363 0.31 -18.33 21.14
C LEU A 363 0.98 -19.56 21.75
N ILE A 364 1.47 -19.47 23.00
CA ILE A 364 2.05 -20.60 23.73
C ILE A 364 1.00 -21.70 23.96
N ILE A 365 -0.20 -21.35 24.43
CA ILE A 365 -1.30 -22.30 24.62
C ILE A 365 -1.68 -22.94 23.28
N LEU A 366 -1.76 -22.18 22.20
CA LEU A 366 -2.03 -22.73 20.87
C LEU A 366 -0.93 -23.71 20.44
N ASN A 367 0.32 -23.42 20.78
CA ASN A 367 1.44 -24.27 20.38
C ASN A 367 1.38 -25.62 21.12
N LEU A 368 1.09 -25.56 22.41
CA LEU A 368 0.90 -26.73 23.26
C LEU A 368 -0.33 -27.57 22.87
N THR A 369 -1.37 -26.95 22.30
CA THR A 369 -2.63 -27.64 21.96
C THR A 369 -2.73 -28.12 20.51
N THR A 370 -1.99 -27.53 19.57
CA THR A 370 -2.10 -27.84 18.13
C THR A 370 -0.96 -28.69 17.57
N PHE A 371 0.07 -29.05 18.37
CA PHE A 371 1.24 -29.84 17.93
C PHE A 371 1.95 -29.29 16.68
N THR A 372 1.87 -27.98 16.45
CA THR A 372 2.42 -27.31 15.25
C THR A 372 3.92 -27.03 15.34
N GLY A 373 4.59 -27.51 16.40
CA GLY A 373 6.03 -27.42 16.62
C GLY A 373 6.47 -26.14 17.34
N PRO A 374 7.54 -26.17 18.15
CA PRO A 374 7.89 -25.10 19.10
C PRO A 374 8.26 -23.73 18.46
N LEU A 375 8.56 -23.69 17.17
CA LEU A 375 9.17 -22.53 16.52
C LEU A 375 8.20 -21.40 16.13
N TRP A 376 6.93 -21.70 15.81
CA TRP A 376 6.05 -20.67 15.23
C TRP A 376 5.62 -19.60 16.26
N SER A 377 5.38 -20.01 17.51
CA SER A 377 5.05 -19.07 18.60
C SER A 377 6.24 -18.19 18.96
N ILE A 378 7.47 -18.69 18.78
CA ILE A 378 8.71 -17.93 19.00
C ILE A 378 8.87 -16.84 17.92
N VAL A 379 8.60 -17.16 16.65
CA VAL A 379 8.68 -16.17 15.55
C VAL A 379 7.65 -15.05 15.74
N ALA A 380 6.41 -15.41 16.07
CA ALA A 380 5.38 -14.43 16.39
C ALA A 380 5.76 -13.61 17.64
N ALA A 381 6.32 -14.25 18.68
CA ALA A 381 6.79 -13.57 19.88
C ALA A 381 7.87 -12.54 19.61
N PHE A 382 8.79 -12.87 18.71
CA PHE A 382 9.89 -11.99 18.33
C PHE A 382 9.37 -10.77 17.54
N GLY A 383 8.47 -10.97 16.58
CA GLY A 383 7.89 -9.88 15.80
C GLY A 383 7.12 -8.88 16.67
N TRP A 384 6.34 -9.38 17.61
CA TRP A 384 5.62 -8.55 18.58
C TRP A 384 6.56 -7.86 19.60
N LEU A 385 7.70 -8.49 19.94
CA LEU A 385 8.69 -7.93 20.87
C LEU A 385 9.39 -6.73 20.25
N VAL A 386 9.65 -6.78 18.94
CA VAL A 386 10.19 -5.63 18.18
C VAL A 386 9.21 -4.46 18.27
N GLY A 387 7.92 -4.67 17.97
CA GLY A 387 6.90 -3.62 18.08
C GLY A 387 6.78 -3.04 19.50
N LEU A 388 6.84 -3.89 20.53
CA LEU A 388 6.84 -3.45 21.92
C LEU A 388 8.10 -2.64 22.27
N GLY A 389 9.27 -3.06 21.79
CA GLY A 389 10.54 -2.35 21.96
C GLY A 389 10.52 -0.96 21.33
N GLU A 390 9.87 -0.81 20.17
CA GLU A 390 9.68 0.49 19.53
C GLU A 390 8.82 1.44 20.36
N HIS A 391 7.69 0.95 20.89
CA HIS A 391 6.86 1.72 21.80
C HIS A 391 7.58 2.04 23.12
N TYR A 392 8.42 1.14 23.62
CA TYR A 392 9.24 1.39 24.80
C TYR A 392 10.30 2.48 24.56
N VAL A 393 10.98 2.46 23.41
CA VAL A 393 11.93 3.51 23.03
C VAL A 393 11.22 4.86 22.91
N LEU A 394 10.01 4.90 22.35
CA LEU A 394 9.19 6.12 22.31
C LEU A 394 8.75 6.57 23.70
N TYR A 395 8.42 5.63 24.60
CA TYR A 395 8.11 5.91 26.00
C TYR A 395 9.31 6.53 26.73
N LEU A 396 10.49 5.91 26.65
CA LEU A 396 11.74 6.40 27.27
C LEU A 396 12.18 7.74 26.69
N CYS A 397 12.02 7.91 25.38
CA CYS A 397 12.23 9.18 24.70
C CYS A 397 11.35 10.28 25.34
N TYR A 398 10.09 9.99 25.63
CA TYR A 398 9.16 10.96 26.19
C TYR A 398 9.40 11.27 27.67
N GLU A 399 9.90 10.30 28.44
CA GLU A 399 10.18 10.47 29.87
C GLU A 399 11.39 11.38 30.12
N LYS A 400 12.36 11.42 29.18
CA LYS A 400 13.52 12.33 29.25
C LYS A 400 13.15 13.76 28.84
N GLU A 401 13.38 14.70 29.76
CA GLU A 401 13.07 16.14 29.67
C GLU A 401 13.50 16.82 28.35
N LYS A 402 14.61 16.36 27.73
CA LYS A 402 15.13 16.89 26.46
C LYS A 402 14.17 16.78 25.28
N LEU A 403 13.26 15.80 25.28
CA LEU A 403 12.34 15.54 24.17
C LEU A 403 10.94 16.12 24.40
N GLN A 404 10.62 16.61 25.61
CA GLN A 404 9.42 17.43 25.85
C GLN A 404 9.43 18.73 25.03
N LYS A 405 10.63 19.20 24.64
CA LYS A 405 10.81 20.33 23.71
C LYS A 405 10.48 19.99 22.27
N ILE A 406 10.41 18.71 21.89
CA ILE A 406 9.94 18.29 20.57
C ILE A 406 8.42 18.35 20.58
N ASN A 407 7.87 19.22 19.74
CA ASN A 407 6.43 19.31 19.58
C ASN A 407 5.82 17.98 19.11
N ALA A 408 4.52 17.80 19.32
CA ALA A 408 3.80 16.57 18.95
C ALA A 408 4.05 16.12 17.49
N ARG A 409 4.32 17.05 16.57
CA ARG A 409 4.67 16.75 15.17
C ARG A 409 6.00 16.00 15.04
N GLY A 410 7.03 16.42 15.76
CA GLY A 410 8.33 15.76 15.72
C GLY A 410 8.25 14.33 16.25
N ILE A 411 7.49 14.12 17.32
CA ILE A 411 7.27 12.80 17.92
C ILE A 411 6.54 11.88 16.95
N LEU A 412 5.47 12.38 16.33
CA LEU A 412 4.69 11.58 15.40
C LEU A 412 5.48 11.19 14.14
N LYS A 413 6.38 12.07 13.67
CA LYS A 413 7.35 11.73 12.61
C LYS A 413 8.31 10.63 13.05
N ILE A 414 8.93 10.76 14.23
CA ILE A 414 9.88 9.77 14.74
C ILE A 414 9.20 8.41 14.89
N SER A 415 8.00 8.37 15.50
CA SER A 415 7.20 7.16 15.63
C SER A 415 6.89 6.54 14.27
N THR A 416 6.51 7.35 13.28
CA THR A 416 6.24 6.86 11.92
C THR A 416 7.49 6.25 11.28
N TYR A 417 8.65 6.89 11.41
CA TYR A 417 9.90 6.37 10.87
C TYR A 417 10.33 5.06 11.52
N ILE A 418 10.16 4.95 12.85
CA ILE A 418 10.44 3.73 13.60
C ILE A 418 9.55 2.60 13.08
N HIS A 419 8.23 2.78 13.01
CA HIS A 419 7.30 1.74 12.56
C HIS A 419 7.52 1.35 11.08
N ILE A 420 7.86 2.30 10.20
CA ILE A 420 8.26 1.98 8.82
C ILE A 420 9.51 1.08 8.86
N THR A 421 10.51 1.43 9.67
CA THR A 421 11.76 0.68 9.75
C THR A 421 11.52 -0.75 10.23
N ALA A 422 10.75 -0.94 11.30
CA ALA A 422 10.30 -2.26 11.76
C ALA A 422 9.58 -3.03 10.66
N TYR A 423 8.57 -2.42 10.04
CA TYR A 423 7.76 -3.04 9.00
C TYR A 423 8.62 -3.60 7.86
N VAL A 424 9.65 -2.85 7.45
CA VAL A 424 10.55 -3.24 6.37
C VAL A 424 11.48 -4.36 6.79
N LEU A 425 12.14 -4.21 7.94
CA LEU A 425 13.12 -5.19 8.40
C LEU A 425 12.46 -6.52 8.73
N VAL A 426 11.32 -6.50 9.42
CA VAL A 426 10.52 -7.69 9.72
C VAL A 426 9.94 -8.29 8.44
N GLY A 427 9.49 -7.47 7.50
CA GLY A 427 9.03 -7.94 6.19
C GLY A 427 10.08 -8.71 5.42
N ILE A 428 11.30 -8.16 5.34
CA ILE A 428 12.45 -8.83 4.70
C ILE A 428 12.78 -10.15 5.41
N LEU A 429 12.80 -10.14 6.75
CA LEU A 429 13.06 -11.35 7.54
C LEU A 429 12.01 -12.43 7.29
N LEU A 430 10.72 -12.08 7.28
CA LEU A 430 9.64 -13.06 7.07
C LEU A 430 9.63 -13.60 5.64
N ILE A 431 9.94 -12.76 4.64
CA ILE A 431 10.17 -13.21 3.26
C ILE A 431 11.32 -14.24 3.27
N TRP A 432 12.46 -13.91 3.89
CA TRP A 432 13.59 -14.81 3.98
C TRP A 432 13.25 -16.14 4.67
N ILE A 433 12.52 -16.12 5.80
CA ILE A 433 12.08 -17.33 6.51
C ILE A 433 11.21 -18.20 5.59
N ASN A 434 10.21 -17.62 4.93
CA ASN A 434 9.33 -18.35 4.01
C ASN A 434 10.07 -18.95 2.82
N LEU A 435 11.05 -18.24 2.30
CA LEU A 435 11.88 -18.68 1.18
C LEU A 435 12.78 -19.88 1.58
N ASN A 436 13.26 -19.94 2.82
CA ASN A 436 14.16 -21.01 3.28
C ASN A 436 13.43 -22.24 3.84
N LEU A 437 12.28 -22.05 4.50
CA LEU A 437 11.55 -23.15 5.14
C LEU A 437 10.45 -23.73 4.24
N GLY A 438 10.11 -23.05 3.14
CA GLY A 438 9.01 -23.43 2.26
C GLY A 438 7.64 -23.34 2.95
N GLY A 439 6.60 -23.79 2.25
CA GLY A 439 5.23 -23.82 2.77
C GLY A 439 4.43 -22.54 2.54
N PHE A 440 3.50 -22.25 3.44
CA PHE A 440 2.50 -21.20 3.28
C PHE A 440 3.14 -19.79 3.33
N LEU A 441 2.61 -18.83 2.56
CA LEU A 441 3.17 -17.50 2.41
C LEU A 441 2.91 -16.56 3.62
N TRP A 442 3.28 -17.00 4.83
CA TRP A 442 3.16 -16.26 6.10
C TRP A 442 3.60 -14.80 6.07
N PHE A 443 4.65 -14.45 5.30
CA PHE A 443 5.07 -13.04 5.19
C PHE A 443 3.96 -12.15 4.64
N ILE A 444 3.06 -12.65 3.78
CA ILE A 444 1.96 -11.87 3.21
C ILE A 444 0.98 -11.48 4.30
N ILE A 445 0.62 -12.41 5.19
CA ILE A 445 -0.32 -12.11 6.29
C ILE A 445 0.29 -11.06 7.23
N ALA A 446 1.56 -11.23 7.60
CA ALA A 446 2.24 -10.28 8.48
C ALA A 446 2.40 -8.90 7.83
N MET A 447 2.79 -8.84 6.55
CA MET A 447 2.94 -7.59 5.80
C MET A 447 1.60 -6.89 5.59
N VAL A 448 0.55 -7.61 5.24
CA VAL A 448 -0.79 -7.01 5.10
C VAL A 448 -1.29 -6.52 6.46
N GLY A 449 -1.18 -7.34 7.50
CA GLY A 449 -1.62 -6.98 8.85
C GLY A 449 -0.89 -5.77 9.42
N TRP A 450 0.45 -5.76 9.34
CA TRP A 450 1.25 -4.63 9.80
C TRP A 450 1.11 -3.41 8.88
N GLY A 451 0.91 -3.59 7.57
CA GLY A 451 0.65 -2.52 6.62
C GLY A 451 -0.66 -1.79 6.92
N ILE A 452 -1.69 -2.54 7.33
CA ILE A 452 -2.96 -1.98 7.84
C ILE A 452 -2.72 -1.16 9.11
N GLY A 453 -1.85 -1.61 10.02
CA GLY A 453 -1.47 -0.86 11.22
C GLY A 453 -0.64 0.40 10.92
N LEU A 454 0.29 0.33 9.97
CA LEU A 454 1.18 1.43 9.57
C LEU A 454 0.43 2.56 8.83
N GLY A 455 -0.60 2.21 8.05
CA GLY A 455 -1.40 3.16 7.28
C GLY A 455 -1.96 4.34 8.11
N PRO A 456 -2.68 4.09 9.21
CA PRO A 456 -3.13 5.11 10.15
C PRO A 456 -2.01 6.03 10.65
N HIS A 457 -0.83 5.51 11.01
CA HIS A 457 0.29 6.33 11.46
C HIS A 457 0.79 7.28 10.36
N LEU A 458 0.92 6.79 9.13
CA LEU A 458 1.28 7.60 7.96
C LEU A 458 0.24 8.70 7.68
N ILE A 459 -1.04 8.36 7.75
CA ILE A 459 -2.16 9.30 7.52
C ILE A 459 -2.16 10.38 8.59
N ILE A 460 -2.09 10.01 9.87
CA ILE A 460 -2.09 10.97 10.98
C ILE A 460 -0.88 11.89 10.85
N ASN A 461 0.32 11.35 10.56
CA ASN A 461 1.52 12.17 10.35
C ASN A 461 1.34 13.19 9.23
N ASN A 462 0.75 12.78 8.11
CA ASN A 462 0.50 13.68 6.99
C ASN A 462 -0.54 14.77 7.34
N LEU A 463 -1.58 14.42 8.10
CA LEU A 463 -2.61 15.37 8.54
C LEU A 463 -2.07 16.39 9.54
N VAL A 464 -1.27 15.98 10.53
CA VAL A 464 -0.71 16.90 11.52
C VAL A 464 0.34 17.82 10.90
N ASN A 465 1.06 17.39 9.85
CA ASN A 465 2.04 18.23 9.15
C ASN A 465 1.43 19.26 8.18
N LYS A 466 0.14 19.14 7.83
CA LYS A 466 -0.56 20.07 6.94
C LYS A 466 -1.19 21.26 7.68
N LYS A 467 -1.49 21.09 8.97
CA LYS A 467 -1.75 22.21 9.89
C LYS A 467 -0.43 22.78 10.37
#